data_AF-A0A6A6YXH5-F1
#
_entry.id   AF-A0A6A6YXH5-F1
#
_cell.length_a   1.000
_cell.length_b   1.000
_cell.length_c   1.000
_cell.angle_alpha   90.00
_cell.angle_beta   90.00
_cell.angle_gamma   90.00
#
_symmetry.space_group_name_H-M   'P 1'
#
loop_
_entity.id
_entity.type
_entity.pdbx_description
1 polymer ?
#
loop_
_entity_poly.entity_id
_entity_poly.type
_entity_poly.pdbx_seq_one_letter_code
_entity_poly.pdbx_strand_id
1 'polypeptide(L)'
;MLEQPSTLTIIQYNVNKSRETQREFLEKAERAQPQPLVLAIQEPWKNTQQQEHTTLRTKSYYLLHGGSPHTRTCIYINKNLDINQWSVEHHSPDLITLSLHTGREDIQIHNIYNPKPNGIIAALPLLLNNNNAEHVLVGDMNLHHPSWGGIRVINTEEQAEELIRIITEAGMDLATEKGIETWARGTSWSTIDLTFTTGWLTERTTSCTVQEE
;
A
#
# COMPACT_ATOMS: atom_id res chain seq x y z
N MET A 1 1.97 -10.15 29.88
CA MET A 1 1.04 -10.09 28.74
C MET A 1 1.35 -8.78 28.04
N LEU A 2 2.11 -8.81 26.96
CA LEU A 2 2.46 -7.59 26.24
C LEU A 2 1.17 -7.05 25.63
N GLU A 3 0.83 -5.79 25.94
CA GLU A 3 -0.28 -5.09 25.29
C GLU A 3 -0.02 -5.11 23.79
N GLN A 4 -0.91 -5.76 23.04
CA GLN A 4 -0.98 -5.59 21.60
C GLN A 4 -1.06 -4.08 21.33
N PRO A 5 -0.30 -3.52 20.39
CA PRO A 5 -0.44 -2.10 20.07
C PRO A 5 -1.92 -1.81 19.79
N SER A 6 -2.49 -0.83 20.50
CA SER A 6 -3.91 -0.48 20.38
C SER A 6 -4.28 0.06 19.00
N THR A 7 -3.28 0.39 18.20
CA THR A 7 -3.43 1.02 16.89
C THR A 7 -2.46 0.39 15.90
N LEU A 8 -2.97 0.00 14.75
CA LEU A 8 -2.19 -0.48 13.62
C LEU A 8 -1.81 0.72 12.74
N THR A 9 -0.51 0.89 12.47
CA THR A 9 -0.01 1.96 11.60
C THR A 9 0.60 1.38 10.32
N ILE A 10 0.07 1.81 9.17
CA ILE A 10 0.58 1.51 7.83
C ILE A 10 1.09 2.81 7.23
N ILE A 11 2.27 2.78 6.62
CA ILE A 11 2.74 3.88 5.76
C ILE A 11 2.90 3.35 4.34
N GLN A 12 2.29 4.01 3.36
CA GLN A 12 2.54 3.73 1.94
C GLN A 12 3.43 4.80 1.33
N TYR A 13 4.33 4.43 0.40
CA TYR A 13 5.14 5.40 -0.33
C TYR A 13 5.70 4.84 -1.64
N ASN A 14 5.42 5.52 -2.76
CA ASN A 14 6.09 5.28 -4.02
C ASN A 14 7.45 5.98 -4.04
N VAL A 15 8.54 5.21 -3.95
CA VAL A 15 9.91 5.75 -3.88
C VAL A 15 10.55 5.97 -5.25
N ASN A 16 9.80 5.77 -6.34
CA ASN A 16 10.20 6.01 -7.72
C ASN A 16 11.61 5.48 -8.08
N LYS A 17 11.90 4.26 -7.64
CA LYS A 17 13.16 3.52 -7.85
C LYS A 17 14.40 4.22 -7.26
N SER A 18 14.22 5.27 -6.46
CA SER A 18 15.29 6.06 -5.87
C SER A 18 15.87 5.37 -4.64
N ARG A 19 17.16 5.02 -4.72
CA ARG A 19 17.88 4.41 -3.58
C ARG A 19 17.89 5.34 -2.37
N GLU A 20 18.09 6.63 -2.62
CA GLU A 20 18.26 7.62 -1.55
C GLU A 20 16.94 7.90 -0.85
N THR A 21 15.88 8.15 -1.63
CA THR A 21 14.51 8.34 -1.11
C THR A 21 14.07 7.15 -0.27
N GLN A 22 14.29 5.92 -0.76
CA GLN A 22 13.93 4.72 -0.02
C GLN A 22 14.77 4.56 1.26
N ARG A 23 16.08 4.85 1.19
CA ARG A 23 16.98 4.77 2.36
C ARG A 23 16.53 5.74 3.45
N GLU A 24 16.28 7.00 3.10
CA GLU A 24 15.84 8.03 4.04
C GLU A 24 14.48 7.69 4.66
N PHE A 25 13.54 7.22 3.84
CA PHE A 25 12.24 6.74 4.31
C PHE A 25 12.37 5.63 5.35
N LEU A 26 13.16 4.60 5.05
CA LEU A 26 13.39 3.47 5.97
C LEU A 26 14.09 3.92 7.26
N GLU A 27 15.05 4.83 7.18
CA GLU A 27 15.74 5.39 8.36
C GLU A 27 14.82 6.26 9.23
N LYS A 28 13.89 7.02 8.63
CA LYS A 28 12.83 7.73 9.36
C LYS A 28 11.91 6.72 10.06
N ALA A 29 11.47 5.67 9.37
CA ALA A 29 10.59 4.63 9.91
C ALA A 29 11.24 3.80 11.04
N GLU A 30 12.56 3.53 10.98
CA GLU A 30 13.28 2.85 12.05
C GLU A 30 13.45 3.71 13.31
N ARG A 31 13.47 5.04 13.17
CA ARG A 31 13.60 5.98 14.30
C ARG A 31 12.27 6.41 14.91
N ALA A 32 11.16 6.17 14.23
CA ALA A 32 9.82 6.52 14.71
C ALA A 32 9.50 5.82 16.04
N GLN A 33 8.79 6.52 16.92
CA GLN A 33 8.32 6.00 18.20
C GLN A 33 6.82 6.32 18.39
N PRO A 34 5.92 5.31 18.39
CA PRO A 34 6.20 3.91 18.03
C PRO A 34 6.59 3.75 16.55
N GLN A 35 7.30 2.67 16.23
CA GLN A 35 7.59 2.30 14.84
C GLN A 35 6.28 1.85 14.15
N PRO A 36 6.06 2.20 12.87
CA PRO A 36 4.97 1.63 12.08
C PRO A 36 5.01 0.10 12.04
N LEU A 37 3.83 -0.53 11.92
CA LEU A 37 3.75 -1.98 11.80
C LEU A 37 4.11 -2.43 10.37
N VAL A 38 3.60 -1.69 9.38
CA VAL A 38 3.71 -2.04 7.96
C VAL A 38 4.18 -0.84 7.15
N LEU A 39 5.17 -1.04 6.28
CA LEU A 39 5.54 -0.09 5.23
C LEU A 39 5.25 -0.73 3.87
N ALA A 40 4.34 -0.14 3.10
CA ALA A 40 3.96 -0.58 1.76
C ALA A 40 4.68 0.31 0.73
N ILE A 41 5.72 -0.23 0.08
CA ILE A 41 6.52 0.54 -0.89
C ILE A 41 6.12 0.16 -2.31
N GLN A 42 5.93 1.16 -3.16
CA GLN A 42 5.82 1.02 -4.61
C GLN A 42 7.09 1.52 -5.30
N GLU A 43 7.40 0.96 -6.47
CA GLU A 43 8.60 1.26 -7.25
C GLU A 43 9.89 1.22 -6.40
N PRO A 44 10.18 0.14 -5.63
CA PRO A 44 11.38 0.09 -4.81
C PRO A 44 12.65 0.19 -5.67
N TRP A 45 13.70 0.79 -5.12
CA TRP A 45 15.04 0.72 -5.69
C TRP A 45 15.48 -0.74 -5.79
N LYS A 46 16.16 -1.09 -6.89
CA LYS A 46 16.56 -2.46 -7.20
C LYS A 46 18.07 -2.62 -7.06
N ASN A 47 18.47 -3.54 -6.20
CA ASN A 47 19.82 -4.09 -6.20
C ASN A 47 19.92 -5.19 -7.26
N THR A 48 20.66 -4.93 -8.33
CA THR A 48 20.89 -5.89 -9.42
C THR A 48 22.22 -6.63 -9.28
N GLN A 49 23.02 -6.34 -8.27
CA GLN A 49 24.39 -6.87 -8.15
C GLN A 49 24.47 -8.25 -7.46
N GLN A 50 23.42 -8.70 -6.75
CA GLN A 50 23.50 -9.85 -5.83
C GLN A 50 22.99 -11.19 -6.39
N GLN A 51 22.83 -11.35 -7.71
CA GLN A 51 22.15 -12.49 -8.36
C GLN A 51 20.67 -12.70 -7.95
N GLU A 52 20.25 -12.16 -6.80
CA GLU A 52 18.88 -12.03 -6.35
C GLU A 52 18.41 -10.59 -6.58
N HIS A 53 17.36 -10.41 -7.39
CA HIS A 53 16.75 -9.10 -7.60
C HIS A 53 15.98 -8.68 -6.35
N THR A 54 16.55 -7.74 -5.59
CA THR A 54 16.03 -7.34 -4.28
C THR A 54 16.14 -5.83 -4.06
N THR A 55 15.82 -5.36 -2.86
CA THR A 55 15.88 -3.96 -2.43
C THR A 55 16.59 -3.80 -1.08
N LEU A 56 16.52 -2.62 -0.47
CA LEU A 56 17.17 -2.32 0.81
C LEU A 56 16.59 -3.18 1.95
N ARG A 57 17.45 -3.66 2.85
CA ARG A 57 17.05 -4.37 4.07
C ARG A 57 17.23 -3.45 5.27
N THR A 58 16.42 -3.68 6.31
CA THR A 58 16.49 -2.93 7.57
C THR A 58 16.72 -3.86 8.76
N LYS A 59 17.06 -3.29 9.92
CA LYS A 59 17.25 -4.09 11.14
C LYS A 59 15.91 -4.44 11.75
N SER A 60 14.96 -3.50 11.73
CA SER A 60 13.69 -3.60 12.47
C SER A 60 12.55 -4.26 11.69
N TYR A 61 12.69 -4.50 10.39
CA TYR A 61 11.61 -5.06 9.56
C TYR A 61 12.05 -6.29 8.76
N TYR A 62 11.12 -7.22 8.55
CA TYR A 62 11.22 -8.26 7.52
C TYR A 62 10.86 -7.66 6.16
N LEU A 63 11.68 -7.92 5.14
CA LEU A 63 11.39 -7.52 3.76
C LEU A 63 10.62 -8.64 3.04
N LEU A 64 9.43 -8.31 2.57
CA LEU A 64 8.57 -9.15 1.74
C LEU A 64 8.65 -8.65 0.29
N HIS A 65 9.35 -9.37 -0.57
CA HIS A 65 9.67 -8.96 -1.95
C HIS A 65 9.67 -10.17 -2.88
N GLY A 66 9.04 -10.06 -4.06
CA GLY A 66 8.83 -11.18 -5.00
C GLY A 66 10.06 -11.68 -5.75
N GLY A 67 11.27 -11.26 -5.36
CA GLY A 67 12.56 -11.73 -5.92
C GLY A 67 12.79 -11.52 -7.43
N SER A 68 11.90 -10.83 -8.14
CA SER A 68 11.93 -10.66 -9.60
C SER A 68 12.51 -9.30 -10.01
N PRO A 69 13.23 -9.20 -11.15
CA PRO A 69 13.67 -7.91 -11.68
C PRO A 69 12.51 -6.97 -12.02
N HIS A 70 11.31 -7.53 -12.23
CA HIS A 70 10.11 -6.77 -12.55
C HIS A 70 9.37 -6.28 -11.31
N THR A 71 9.75 -6.72 -10.10
CA THR A 71 9.05 -6.35 -8.85
C THR A 71 8.94 -4.83 -8.73
N ARG A 72 7.72 -4.34 -8.50
CA ARG A 72 7.35 -2.93 -8.33
C ARG A 72 6.59 -2.69 -7.02
N THR A 73 6.33 -3.72 -6.23
CA THR A 73 5.81 -3.58 -4.86
C THR A 73 6.61 -4.42 -3.87
N CYS A 74 6.79 -3.91 -2.66
CA CYS A 74 7.28 -4.69 -1.53
C CYS A 74 6.66 -4.21 -0.22
N ILE A 75 6.70 -5.07 0.79
CA ILE A 75 6.20 -4.75 2.13
C ILE A 75 7.34 -4.96 3.13
N TYR A 76 7.47 -4.03 4.07
CA TYR A 76 8.28 -4.18 5.27
C TYR A 76 7.36 -4.37 6.46
N ILE A 77 7.48 -5.50 7.17
CA ILE A 77 6.70 -5.77 8.38
C ILE A 77 7.59 -5.77 9.62
N ASN A 78 7.16 -5.07 10.67
CA ASN A 78 7.94 -4.87 11.89
C ASN A 78 8.23 -6.22 12.57
N LYS A 79 9.49 -6.47 12.94
CA LYS A 79 9.94 -7.73 13.57
C LYS A 79 9.41 -7.94 14.98
N ASN A 80 8.81 -6.91 15.60
CA ASN A 80 8.15 -7.06 16.89
C ASN A 80 6.85 -7.88 16.80
N LEU A 81 6.27 -8.03 15.60
CA LEU A 81 5.17 -8.95 15.37
C LEU A 81 5.69 -10.37 15.20
N ASP A 82 5.09 -11.34 15.90
CA ASP A 82 5.47 -12.75 15.80
C ASP A 82 5.30 -13.24 14.35
N ILE A 83 6.28 -14.01 13.86
CA ILE A 83 6.30 -14.52 12.47
C ILE A 83 5.10 -15.41 12.14
N ASN A 84 4.45 -16.01 13.15
CA ASN A 84 3.25 -16.83 12.97
C ASN A 84 1.97 -16.00 12.91
N GLN A 85 2.03 -14.69 13.16
CA GLN A 85 0.88 -13.78 13.10
C GLN A 85 0.69 -13.14 11.74
N TRP A 86 1.46 -13.54 10.73
CA TRP A 86 1.28 -13.03 9.39
C TRP A 86 1.74 -14.01 8.31
N SER A 87 1.22 -13.82 7.11
CA SER A 87 1.62 -14.56 5.91
C SER A 87 1.63 -13.62 4.70
N VAL A 88 2.30 -14.03 3.62
CA VAL A 88 2.47 -13.20 2.42
C VAL A 88 2.14 -13.97 1.16
N GLU A 89 1.45 -13.31 0.25
CA GLU A 89 1.16 -13.79 -1.09
C GLU A 89 1.70 -12.82 -2.14
N HIS A 90 2.48 -13.36 -3.07
CA HIS A 90 3.01 -12.60 -4.21
C HIS A 90 2.18 -12.92 -5.45
N HIS A 91 1.27 -12.03 -5.83
CA HIS A 91 0.34 -12.26 -6.94
C HIS A 91 0.97 -11.91 -8.29
N SER A 92 1.71 -10.80 -8.33
CA SER A 92 2.39 -10.32 -9.52
C SER A 92 3.56 -9.42 -9.12
N PRO A 93 4.38 -8.93 -10.07
CA PRO A 93 5.37 -7.91 -9.76
C PRO A 93 4.76 -6.62 -9.19
N ASP A 94 3.46 -6.40 -9.41
CA ASP A 94 2.73 -5.16 -9.12
C ASP A 94 1.80 -5.27 -7.92
N LEU A 95 1.71 -6.46 -7.32
CA LEU A 95 0.70 -6.76 -6.33
C LEU A 95 1.19 -7.82 -5.35
N ILE A 96 1.25 -7.42 -4.09
CA ILE A 96 1.62 -8.26 -2.96
C ILE A 96 0.59 -8.08 -1.84
N THR A 97 0.17 -9.18 -1.23
CA THR A 97 -0.75 -9.18 -0.10
C THR A 97 -0.05 -9.65 1.15
N LEU A 98 -0.19 -8.89 2.23
CA LEU A 98 0.18 -9.28 3.59
C LEU A 98 -1.11 -9.60 4.36
N SER A 99 -1.22 -10.82 4.88
CA SER A 99 -2.32 -11.20 5.77
C SER A 99 -1.84 -11.14 7.21
N LEU A 100 -2.57 -10.44 8.07
CA LEU A 100 -2.34 -10.36 9.51
C LEU A 100 -3.37 -11.21 10.25
N HIS A 101 -2.89 -12.15 11.07
CA HIS A 101 -3.71 -13.08 11.83
C HIS A 101 -3.95 -12.52 13.24
N THR A 102 -5.08 -11.83 13.42
CA THR A 102 -5.39 -11.11 14.67
C THR A 102 -6.11 -11.99 15.71
N GLY A 103 -6.52 -13.20 15.32
CA GLY A 103 -7.30 -14.13 16.16
C GLY A 103 -8.77 -13.75 16.33
N ARG A 104 -9.23 -12.65 15.70
CA ARG A 104 -10.66 -12.30 15.55
C ARG A 104 -11.06 -12.36 14.09
N GLU A 105 -10.57 -11.41 13.32
CA GLU A 105 -10.75 -11.29 11.87
C GLU A 105 -9.38 -10.99 11.27
N ASP A 106 -9.05 -11.70 10.19
CA ASP A 106 -7.79 -11.46 9.51
C ASP A 106 -7.85 -10.13 8.75
N ILE A 107 -6.73 -9.42 8.70
CA ILE A 107 -6.62 -8.18 7.94
C ILE A 107 -5.71 -8.45 6.75
N GLN A 108 -6.21 -8.25 5.53
CA GLN A 108 -5.42 -8.36 4.31
C GLN A 108 -5.03 -6.97 3.81
N ILE A 109 -3.73 -6.72 3.73
CA ILE A 109 -3.15 -5.47 3.23
C ILE A 109 -2.59 -5.74 1.84
N HIS A 110 -3.26 -5.20 0.83
CA HIS A 110 -2.89 -5.30 -0.58
C HIS A 110 -2.08 -4.07 -0.97
N ASN A 111 -0.79 -4.26 -1.27
CA ASN A 111 0.07 -3.22 -1.81
C ASN A 111 0.12 -3.35 -3.34
N ILE A 112 -0.39 -2.32 -4.03
CA ILE A 112 -0.54 -2.26 -5.48
C ILE A 112 0.31 -1.14 -6.10
N TYR A 113 0.87 -1.42 -7.27
CA TYR A 113 1.35 -0.41 -8.21
C TYR A 113 0.63 -0.63 -9.53
N ASN A 114 -0.22 0.30 -9.97
CA ASN A 114 -0.98 0.15 -11.22
C ASN A 114 -0.24 0.79 -12.41
N PRO A 115 0.36 0.00 -13.31
CA PRO A 115 1.17 0.55 -14.39
C PRO A 115 0.34 1.05 -15.57
N LYS A 116 0.82 2.08 -16.27
CA LYS A 116 0.30 2.45 -17.59
C LYS A 116 1.10 1.79 -18.72
N PRO A 117 0.48 1.42 -19.86
CA PRO A 117 -0.97 1.45 -20.12
C PRO A 117 -1.72 0.21 -19.59
N ASN A 118 -1.00 -0.85 -19.21
CA ASN A 118 -1.57 -2.16 -18.89
C ASN A 118 -1.83 -2.32 -17.39
N GLY A 119 -2.79 -1.56 -16.86
CA GLY A 119 -3.16 -1.61 -15.44
C GLY A 119 -3.63 -2.99 -14.97
N ILE A 120 -3.59 -3.21 -13.65
CA ILE A 120 -3.88 -4.50 -12.99
C ILE A 120 -5.15 -4.48 -12.14
N ILE A 121 -5.96 -3.44 -12.25
CA ILE A 121 -7.22 -3.25 -11.50
C ILE A 121 -8.15 -4.46 -11.63
N ALA A 122 -8.23 -5.08 -12.81
CA ALA A 122 -9.07 -6.25 -13.07
C ALA A 122 -8.70 -7.50 -12.24
N ALA A 123 -7.53 -7.52 -11.57
CA ALA A 123 -7.15 -8.62 -10.68
C ALA A 123 -7.77 -8.49 -9.27
N LEU A 124 -8.20 -7.29 -8.87
CA LEU A 124 -8.71 -7.00 -7.53
C LEU A 124 -9.97 -7.78 -7.13
N PRO A 125 -10.96 -8.06 -8.01
CA PRO A 125 -12.19 -8.75 -7.60
C PRO A 125 -11.93 -10.13 -6.99
N LEU A 126 -10.92 -10.86 -7.50
CA LEU A 126 -10.58 -12.17 -6.95
C LEU A 126 -9.99 -12.07 -5.54
N LEU A 127 -9.22 -11.01 -5.27
CA LEU A 127 -8.57 -10.79 -3.98
C LEU A 127 -9.57 -10.31 -2.92
N LEU A 128 -10.48 -9.42 -3.32
CA LEU A 128 -11.47 -8.80 -2.42
C LEU A 128 -12.71 -9.66 -2.19
N ASN A 129 -12.76 -10.88 -2.74
CA ASN A 129 -13.88 -11.80 -2.56
C ASN A 129 -13.82 -12.60 -1.24
N ASN A 130 -12.79 -12.41 -0.42
CA ASN A 130 -12.64 -13.12 0.85
C ASN A 130 -13.41 -12.44 1.99
N ASN A 131 -14.70 -12.75 2.11
CA ASN A 131 -15.57 -12.18 3.15
C ASN A 131 -15.21 -12.57 4.60
N ASN A 132 -14.17 -13.41 4.82
CA ASN A 132 -13.70 -13.77 6.17
C ASN A 132 -12.53 -12.88 6.63
N ALA A 133 -12.16 -11.86 5.84
CA ALA A 133 -11.11 -10.91 6.17
C ALA A 133 -11.59 -9.48 5.92
N GLU A 134 -11.01 -8.55 6.67
CA GLU A 134 -11.10 -7.13 6.36
C GLU A 134 -9.96 -6.75 5.42
N HIS A 135 -10.21 -5.83 4.49
CA HIS A 135 -9.27 -5.48 3.44
C HIS A 135 -8.79 -4.03 3.56
N VAL A 136 -7.49 -3.85 3.37
CA VAL A 136 -6.83 -2.56 3.16
C VAL A 136 -6.16 -2.60 1.79
N LEU A 137 -6.59 -1.75 0.87
CA LEU A 137 -5.95 -1.58 -0.43
C LEU A 137 -5.15 -0.28 -0.41
N VAL A 138 -3.83 -0.37 -0.58
CA VAL A 138 -2.89 0.77 -0.59
C VAL A 138 -2.02 0.76 -1.83
N GLY A 139 -1.75 1.94 -2.37
CA GLY A 139 -0.66 2.13 -3.31
C GLY A 139 -0.94 3.14 -4.40
N ASP A 140 -0.02 3.20 -5.36
CA ASP A 140 -0.09 4.08 -6.52
C ASP A 140 -1.03 3.48 -7.56
N MET A 141 -2.24 4.03 -7.62
CA MET A 141 -3.26 3.63 -8.58
C MET A 141 -3.01 4.22 -9.96
N ASN A 142 -2.20 5.27 -10.07
CA ASN A 142 -1.90 5.97 -11.33
C ASN A 142 -3.16 6.31 -12.15
N LEU A 143 -4.30 6.51 -11.49
CA LEU A 143 -5.61 6.72 -12.10
C LEU A 143 -6.22 8.02 -11.58
N HIS A 144 -6.93 8.72 -12.46
CA HIS A 144 -7.59 9.98 -12.12
C HIS A 144 -9.11 9.79 -12.15
N HIS A 145 -9.77 10.16 -11.04
CA HIS A 145 -11.23 10.20 -10.96
C HIS A 145 -11.72 11.29 -10.01
N PRO A 146 -12.85 11.97 -10.30
CA PRO A 146 -13.45 12.97 -9.42
C PRO A 146 -13.79 12.48 -8.02
N SER A 147 -14.00 11.17 -7.82
CA SER A 147 -14.31 10.60 -6.50
C SER A 147 -13.17 10.76 -5.50
N TRP A 148 -11.92 10.64 -5.94
CA TRP A 148 -10.73 10.80 -5.07
C TRP A 148 -9.90 12.03 -5.40
N GLY A 149 -9.76 12.42 -6.68
CA GLY A 149 -8.99 13.62 -7.09
C GLY A 149 -9.78 14.92 -7.04
N GLY A 150 -11.07 14.86 -6.71
CA GLY A 150 -11.93 16.05 -6.58
C GLY A 150 -12.34 16.69 -7.91
N ILE A 151 -12.99 17.85 -7.81
CA ILE A 151 -13.64 18.55 -8.93
C ILE A 151 -12.67 19.00 -10.04
N ARG A 152 -11.36 18.99 -9.77
CA ARG A 152 -10.31 19.39 -10.73
C ARG A 152 -10.02 18.29 -11.76
N VAL A 153 -10.39 17.05 -11.47
CA VAL A 153 -10.29 15.95 -12.43
C VAL A 153 -11.44 16.06 -13.42
N ILE A 154 -11.14 16.41 -14.66
CA ILE A 154 -12.15 16.65 -15.70
C ILE A 154 -12.40 15.38 -16.53
N ASN A 155 -11.36 14.56 -16.74
CA ASN A 155 -11.43 13.34 -17.53
C ASN A 155 -11.30 12.12 -16.62
N THR A 156 -12.21 11.17 -16.76
CA THR A 156 -12.13 9.86 -16.10
C THR A 156 -11.55 8.82 -17.05
N GLU A 157 -10.68 7.97 -16.50
CA GLU A 157 -10.12 6.83 -17.22
C GLU A 157 -11.06 5.61 -17.05
N GLU A 158 -11.23 4.75 -18.05
CA GLU A 158 -12.13 3.58 -17.96
C GLU A 158 -11.76 2.66 -16.79
N GLN A 159 -10.46 2.44 -16.56
CA GLN A 159 -9.96 1.69 -15.40
C GLN A 159 -10.27 2.36 -14.06
N ALA A 160 -10.45 3.69 -14.04
CA ALA A 160 -10.81 4.41 -12.83
C ALA A 160 -12.29 4.18 -12.47
N GLU A 161 -13.17 4.15 -13.47
CA GLU A 161 -14.58 3.74 -13.29
C GLU A 161 -14.67 2.27 -12.85
N GLU A 162 -13.86 1.40 -13.45
CA GLU A 162 -13.78 0.00 -13.05
C GLU A 162 -13.32 -0.15 -11.59
N LEU A 163 -12.29 0.60 -11.17
CA LEU A 163 -11.84 0.62 -9.78
C LEU A 163 -12.96 1.05 -8.82
N ILE A 164 -13.72 2.11 -9.15
CA ILE A 164 -14.88 2.54 -8.35
C ILE A 164 -15.91 1.43 -8.22
N ARG A 165 -16.24 0.74 -9.31
CA ARG A 165 -17.20 -0.37 -9.28
C ARG A 165 -16.69 -1.48 -8.36
N ILE A 166 -15.42 -1.88 -8.48
CA ILE A 166 -14.82 -2.96 -7.70
C ILE A 166 -14.80 -2.63 -6.20
N ILE A 167 -14.30 -1.45 -5.81
CA ILE A 167 -14.23 -1.07 -4.39
C ILE A 167 -15.63 -0.90 -3.78
N THR A 168 -16.60 -0.43 -4.56
CA THR A 168 -18.00 -0.35 -4.12
C THR A 168 -18.61 -1.73 -3.90
N GLU A 169 -18.39 -2.67 -4.84
CA GLU A 169 -18.88 -4.05 -4.72
C GLU A 169 -18.24 -4.80 -3.54
N ALA A 170 -16.97 -4.49 -3.23
CA ALA A 170 -16.25 -5.01 -2.07
C ALA A 170 -16.61 -4.31 -0.75
N GLY A 171 -17.52 -3.34 -0.75
CA GLY A 171 -17.91 -2.59 0.45
C GLY A 171 -16.75 -1.80 1.07
N MET A 172 -15.86 -1.27 0.23
CA MET A 172 -14.70 -0.47 0.64
C MET A 172 -14.97 1.02 0.46
N ASP A 173 -14.52 1.80 1.43
CA ASP A 173 -14.56 3.26 1.41
C ASP A 173 -13.16 3.86 1.22
N LEU A 174 -13.11 5.04 0.61
CA LEU A 174 -11.88 5.81 0.46
C LEU A 174 -11.47 6.37 1.82
N ALA A 175 -10.31 5.94 2.33
CA ALA A 175 -9.70 6.51 3.53
C ALA A 175 -8.83 7.73 3.21
N THR A 176 -8.21 7.79 2.03
CA THR A 176 -7.44 8.97 1.58
C THR A 176 -8.34 10.19 1.46
N GLU A 177 -7.91 11.33 1.99
CA GLU A 177 -8.65 12.57 1.84
C GLU A 177 -8.82 12.94 0.36
N LYS A 178 -10.07 13.23 -0.03
CA LYS A 178 -10.40 13.59 -1.40
C LYS A 178 -9.72 14.90 -1.82
N GLY A 179 -8.96 14.85 -2.91
CA GLY A 179 -8.28 15.99 -3.52
C GLY A 179 -6.97 16.36 -2.84
N ILE A 180 -6.48 15.56 -1.90
CA ILE A 180 -5.17 15.78 -1.27
C ILE A 180 -4.05 15.52 -2.27
N GLU A 181 -2.99 16.33 -2.21
CA GLU A 181 -1.80 16.14 -3.02
C GLU A 181 -1.02 14.91 -2.52
N THR A 182 -0.98 13.85 -3.31
CA THR A 182 -0.17 12.64 -3.01
C THR A 182 1.03 12.53 -3.93
N TRP A 183 0.94 13.15 -5.11
CA TRP A 183 2.01 13.25 -6.08
C TRP A 183 2.12 14.67 -6.59
N ALA A 184 3.36 15.17 -6.70
CA ALA A 184 3.64 16.45 -7.30
C ALA A 184 4.94 16.45 -8.10
N ARG A 185 4.95 17.24 -9.17
CA ARG A 185 6.14 17.52 -9.98
C ARG A 185 6.04 18.92 -10.58
N GLY A 186 6.88 19.82 -10.08
CA GLY A 186 6.84 21.22 -10.49
C GLY A 186 5.52 21.86 -10.07
N THR A 187 4.75 22.38 -11.02
CA THR A 187 3.42 22.98 -10.75
C THR A 187 2.26 21.99 -10.92
N SER A 188 2.55 20.75 -11.32
CA SER A 188 1.54 19.70 -11.51
C SER A 188 1.45 18.84 -10.26
N TRP A 189 0.23 18.47 -9.88
CA TRP A 189 -0.02 17.56 -8.77
C TRP A 189 -1.28 16.74 -9.00
N SER A 190 -1.41 15.62 -8.30
CA SER A 190 -2.56 14.73 -8.36
C SER A 190 -2.76 13.95 -7.05
N THR A 191 -3.93 13.33 -6.93
CA THR A 191 -4.28 12.34 -5.90
C THR A 191 -4.32 10.98 -6.58
N ILE A 192 -3.23 10.22 -6.53
CA ILE A 192 -3.09 8.92 -7.21
C ILE A 192 -2.63 7.80 -6.29
N ASP A 193 -2.08 8.13 -5.14
CA ASP A 193 -1.72 7.18 -4.08
C ASP A 193 -2.92 7.06 -3.14
N LEU A 194 -3.65 5.96 -3.24
CA LEU A 194 -4.95 5.81 -2.60
C LEU A 194 -4.88 4.74 -1.51
N THR A 195 -5.70 4.95 -0.47
CA THR A 195 -5.99 3.98 0.58
C THR A 195 -7.50 3.74 0.60
N PHE A 196 -7.91 2.50 0.46
CA PHE A 196 -9.29 2.06 0.67
C PHE A 196 -9.34 1.04 1.81
N THR A 197 -10.42 1.04 2.58
CA THR A 197 -10.63 0.10 3.69
C THR A 197 -12.05 -0.44 3.67
N THR A 198 -12.25 -1.69 4.09
CA THR A 198 -13.59 -2.27 4.32
C THR A 198 -14.24 -1.73 5.58
N GLY A 199 -15.57 -1.80 5.65
CA GLY A 199 -16.40 -1.09 6.64
C GLY A 199 -15.94 -1.17 8.10
N TRP A 200 -15.57 -2.33 8.63
CA TRP A 200 -15.16 -2.43 10.04
C TRP A 200 -13.85 -1.66 10.31
N LEU A 201 -12.92 -1.69 9.36
CA LEU A 201 -11.68 -0.91 9.38
C LEU A 201 -11.94 0.58 9.12
N THR A 202 -12.85 0.92 8.22
CA THR A 202 -13.24 2.31 7.94
C THR A 202 -13.72 2.99 9.22
N GLU A 203 -14.64 2.35 9.95
CA GLU A 203 -15.17 2.87 11.23
C GLU A 203 -14.09 3.03 12.33
N ARG A 204 -12.96 2.36 12.18
CA ARG A 204 -11.83 2.34 13.15
C ARG A 204 -10.60 3.08 12.66
N THR A 205 -10.67 3.66 11.46
CA THR A 205 -9.57 4.46 10.91
C THR A 205 -9.48 5.75 11.71
N THR A 206 -8.45 5.89 12.53
CA THR A 206 -8.23 7.09 13.36
C THR A 206 -7.79 8.29 12.54
N SER A 207 -7.02 8.04 11.48
CA SER A 207 -6.45 9.06 10.59
C SER A 207 -5.88 8.44 9.33
N CYS A 208 -6.00 9.11 8.19
CA CYS A 208 -5.28 8.81 6.96
C CYS A 208 -4.83 10.14 6.33
N THR A 209 -3.55 10.47 6.48
CA THR A 209 -2.99 11.78 6.12
C THR A 209 -1.71 11.62 5.32
N VAL A 210 -1.44 12.57 4.42
CA VAL A 210 -0.13 12.70 3.78
C VAL A 210 0.85 13.28 4.79
N GLN A 211 2.05 12.71 4.89
CA GLN A 211 3.14 13.30 5.67
C GLN A 211 3.92 14.27 4.78
N GLU A 212 4.12 15.50 5.25
CA GLU A 212 5.03 16.45 4.60
C GLU A 212 6.48 15.91 4.70
N GLU A 213 7.27 16.07 3.62
CA GLU A 213 8.64 15.57 3.52
C GLU A 213 9.63 16.21 4.52
#